data_AF-A0A8H8NZY6-F1
#
_entry.id   AF-A0A8H8NZY6-F1
#
_cell.length_a   1.000
_cell.length_b   1.000
_cell.length_c   1.000
_cell.angle_alpha   90.00
_cell.angle_beta   90.00
_cell.angle_gamma   90.00
#
_symmetry.space_group_name_H-M   'P 1'
#
loop_
_entity.id
_entity.type
_entity.pdbx_description
1 polymer ?
#
loop_
_entity_poly.entity_id
_entity_poly.type
_entity_poly.pdbx_seq_one_letter_code
_entity_poly.pdbx_strand_id
1 'polypeptide(L)' 'MKGDLMVFHKVGVIKAEIWNLEGALKYEEGLLPGLGYWEMGIDVCLQFGGTELHGWIEWKQNGITRTTEATLVPWDPIV' A
#
# COMPACT_ATOMS: atom_id res chain seq x y z
N MET A 1 -14.10 -14.10 30.70
CA MET A 1 -13.97 -13.38 29.42
C MET A 1 -12.78 -12.44 29.54
N LYS A 2 -11.62 -12.85 29.01
CA LYS A 2 -10.41 -12.03 28.98
C LYS A 2 -10.39 -11.44 27.57
N GLY A 3 -10.49 -10.11 27.46
CA GLY A 3 -10.49 -9.45 26.15
C GLY A 3 -9.14 -9.66 25.49
N ASP A 4 -9.12 -10.42 24.40
CA ASP A 4 -7.99 -10.45 23.49
C ASP A 4 -7.81 -9.04 22.93
N LEU A 5 -6.78 -8.35 23.40
CA LEU A 5 -6.19 -7.24 22.68
C LEU A 5 -5.76 -7.82 21.32
N MET A 6 -6.31 -7.30 20.23
CA MET A 6 -5.92 -7.73 18.88
C MET A 6 -4.41 -7.51 18.71
N VAL A 7 -3.63 -8.58 18.83
CA VAL A 7 -2.21 -8.55 18.50
C VAL A 7 -2.12 -8.67 16.99
N PHE A 8 -1.72 -7.58 16.34
CA PHE A 8 -1.40 -7.64 14.91
C PHE A 8 -0.08 -8.39 14.72
N HIS A 9 -0.11 -9.45 13.92
CA HIS A 9 1.10 -10.18 13.53
C HIS A 9 1.57 -9.70 12.16
N LYS A 10 2.87 -9.42 12.05
CA LYS A 10 3.49 -9.16 10.75
C LYS A 10 3.61 -10.48 9.99
N VAL A 11 2.91 -10.58 8.86
CA VAL A 11 2.89 -11.81 8.04
C VAL A 11 3.75 -11.72 6.78
N GLY A 12 4.09 -10.51 6.32
CA GLY A 12 4.87 -10.33 5.10
C GLY A 12 5.11 -8.88 4.72
N VAL A 13 5.68 -8.72 3.52
CA VAL A 13 5.96 -7.44 2.86
C VAL A 13 5.32 -7.47 1.48
N ILE A 14 4.52 -6.46 1.15
CA ILE A 14 4.01 -6.27 -0.21
C ILE A 14 5.03 -5.43 -0.98
N LYS A 15 5.47 -5.92 -2.14
CA LYS A 15 6.36 -5.23 -3.06
C LYS A 15 5.64 -4.94 -4.36
N ALA A 16 5.73 -3.70 -4.82
CA ALA A 16 5.17 -3.26 -6.08
C ALA A 16 6.05 -2.14 -6.64
N GLU A 17 6.15 -2.07 -7.98
CA GLU A 17 6.92 -1.03 -8.65
C GLU A 17 5.97 0.05 -9.20
N ILE A 18 6.16 1.29 -8.73
CA ILE A 18 5.36 2.43 -9.16
C ILE A 18 6.27 3.35 -9.99
N TRP A 19 5.79 3.72 -11.17
CA TRP A 19 6.51 4.54 -12.14
C TRP A 19 5.81 5.87 -12.35
N ASN A 20 6.56 6.88 -12.79
CA ASN A 20 6.01 8.17 -13.19
C ASN A 20 5.17 8.82 -12.07
N LEU A 21 5.73 8.95 -10.87
CA LEU A 21 5.02 9.53 -9.71
C LEU A 21 4.62 11.01 -9.91
N GLU A 22 5.13 11.66 -10.95
CA GLU A 22 4.66 12.97 -11.39
C GLU A 22 3.15 12.93 -11.67
N GLY A 23 2.40 13.84 -11.05
CA GLY A 23 0.94 13.85 -11.13
C GLY A 23 0.23 12.83 -10.24
N ALA A 24 0.97 11.97 -9.54
CA ALA A 24 0.43 11.13 -8.46
C ALA A 24 0.61 11.76 -7.07
N LEU A 25 1.67 12.55 -6.91
CA LEU A 25 1.93 13.30 -5.68
C LEU A 25 1.03 14.54 -5.58
N LYS A 26 0.41 14.72 -4.42
CA LYS A 26 -0.33 15.91 -4.05
C LYS A 26 0.45 16.68 -2.99
N TYR A 27 0.62 17.98 -3.21
CA TYR A 27 1.20 18.85 -2.20
C TYR A 27 0.13 19.23 -1.18
N GLU A 28 0.48 19.09 0.10
CA GLU A 28 -0.34 19.49 1.23
C GLU A 28 0.41 20.49 2.10
N GLU A 29 -0.34 21.42 2.68
CA GLU A 29 0.19 22.28 3.73
C GLU A 29 0.18 21.52 5.06
N GLY A 30 1.33 21.47 5.71
CA GLY A 30 1.42 20.96 7.06
C GLY A 30 0.82 21.92 8.08
N LEU A 31 0.76 21.46 9.33
CA LEU A 31 0.14 22.19 10.45
C LEU A 31 0.77 23.57 10.72
N LEU A 32 2.03 23.79 10.32
CA LEU A 32 2.73 25.06 10.49
C LEU A 32 2.96 25.73 9.12
N PRO A 33 2.78 27.06 9.01
CA PRO A 33 3.03 27.79 7.78
C PRO A 33 4.44 27.55 7.25
N GLY A 34 4.55 27.25 5.95
CA GLY A 34 5.83 27.02 5.27
C GLY A 34 6.38 25.59 5.42
N LEU A 35 5.72 24.70 6.16
CA LEU A 35 6.07 23.26 6.22
C LEU A 35 5.11 22.45 5.35
N GLY A 36 5.34 22.45 4.03
CA GLY A 36 4.62 21.58 3.11
C GLY A 36 5.19 20.18 3.04
N TYR A 37 4.36 19.23 2.62
CA TYR A 37 4.78 17.88 2.29
C TYR A 37 4.08 17.37 1.03
N TRP A 38 4.65 16.35 0.41
CA TRP A 38 4.03 15.65 -0.72
C TRP A 38 3.49 14.32 -0.22
N GLU A 39 2.23 14.05 -0.52
CA GLU A 39 1.58 12.78 -0.21
C GLU A 39 1.08 12.07 -1.46
N MET A 40 0.92 10.76 -1.34
CA MET A 40 0.26 9.91 -2.32
C MET A 40 -0.53 8.85 -1.56
N GLY A 41 -1.81 8.73 -1.88
CA GLY A 41 -2.64 7.61 -1.43
C GLY A 41 -2.40 6.38 -2.29
N ILE A 42 -2.22 5.23 -1.64
CA ILE A 42 -2.14 3.92 -2.29
C ILE A 42 -3.19 3.01 -1.64
N ASP A 43 -3.98 2.35 -2.47
CA ASP A 43 -4.86 1.27 -2.05
C ASP A 43 -4.18 -0.07 -2.32
N VAL A 44 -4.25 -0.98 -1.34
CA VAL A 44 -3.76 -2.35 -1.46
C VAL A 44 -4.94 -3.27 -1.68
N CYS A 45 -4.96 -3.96 -2.81
CA CYS A 45 -6.02 -4.87 -3.19
C CYS A 45 -5.52 -6.31 -3.07
N LEU A 46 -6.23 -7.13 -2.31
CA LEU A 46 -5.94 -8.55 -2.15
C LEU A 46 -7.13 -9.37 -2.66
N GLN A 47 -6.87 -10.31 -3.55
CA GLN A 47 -7.86 -11.26 -4.02
C GLN A 47 -7.72 -12.59 -3.25
N PHE A 48 -8.80 -12.96 -2.56
CA PHE A 48 -8.92 -14.24 -1.88
C PHE A 48 -9.76 -15.22 -2.71
N GLY A 49 -9.52 -16.52 -2.54
CA GLY A 49 -10.32 -17.58 -3.15
C GLY A 49 -9.79 -18.15 -4.48
N GLY A 50 -8.64 -17.66 -4.96
CA GLY A 50 -7.87 -18.30 -6.03
C GLY A 50 -6.98 -19.43 -5.50
N THR A 51 -6.37 -20.20 -6.42
CA THR A 51 -5.33 -21.19 -6.08
C THR A 51 -4.06 -20.52 -5.56
N GLU A 52 -3.78 -19.32 -6.06
CA GLU A 52 -2.66 -18.47 -5.63
C GLU A 52 -3.20 -17.18 -5.02
N LEU A 53 -2.49 -16.66 -4.02
CA LEU A 53 -2.80 -15.35 -3.47
C LEU A 53 -2.38 -14.28 -4.49
N HIS A 54 -3.34 -13.51 -4.96
CA HIS A 54 -3.10 -12.43 -5.91
C HIS A 54 -3.31 -11.08 -5.23
N GLY A 55 -2.49 -10.10 -5.58
CA GLY A 55 -2.62 -8.75 -5.05
C GLY A 55 -2.05 -7.72 -6.01
N TRP A 56 -2.63 -6.53 -5.98
CA TRP A 56 -2.16 -5.38 -6.75
C TRP A 56 -2.30 -4.14 -5.89
N ILE A 57 -1.66 -3.06 -6.33
CA ILE A 57 -1.85 -1.74 -5.74
C ILE A 57 -2.55 -0.83 -6.73
N GLU A 58 -3.34 0.10 -6.22
CA GLU A 58 -3.98 1.15 -7.00
C GLU A 58 -3.56 2.52 -6.48
N TRP A 59 -3.37 3.48 -7.40
CA TRP A 59 -3.12 4.87 -7.04
C TRP A 59 -3.73 5.81 -8.08
N LYS A 60 -3.89 7.08 -7.70
CA LYS A 60 -4.32 8.13 -8.63
C LYS A 60 -3.10 8.80 -9.25
N GLN A 61 -3.13 8.95 -10.57
CA GLN A 61 -2.13 9.69 -11.34
C GLN A 61 -2.85 10.56 -12.36
N ASN A 62 -2.73 11.89 -12.23
CA ASN A 62 -3.44 12.87 -13.06
C ASN A 62 -4.96 12.60 -13.12
N GLY A 63 -5.54 12.20 -11.98
CA GLY A 63 -6.97 11.84 -11.85
C GLY A 63 -7.34 10.43 -12.34
N ILE A 64 -6.45 9.75 -13.05
CA ILE A 64 -6.65 8.39 -13.57
C ILE A 64 -6.24 7.36 -12.53
N THR A 65 -7.05 6.32 -12.30
CA THR A 65 -6.63 5.18 -11.48
C THR A 65 -5.63 4.34 -12.27
N ARG A 66 -4.45 4.13 -11.69
CA ARG A 66 -3.42 3.22 -12.19
C ARG A 66 -3.33 2.03 -11.28
N THR A 67 -2.91 0.91 -11.84
CA THR A 67 -2.70 -0.34 -11.10
C THR A 67 -1.34 -0.93 -11.46
N THR A 68 -0.76 -1.68 -10.53
CA THR A 68 0.42 -2.52 -10.79
C THR A 68 0.34 -3.76 -9.93
N GLU A 69 0.83 -4.87 -10.46
CA GLU A 69 0.88 -6.13 -9.75
C GLU A 69 1.77 -6.03 -8.51
N ALA A 70 1.36 -6.72 -7.45
CA ALA A 70 2.07 -6.71 -6.18
C ALA A 70 2.47 -8.13 -5.78
N THR A 71 3.73 -8.29 -5.41
CA THR A 71 4.25 -9.54 -4.88
C THR A 71 4.16 -9.54 -3.35
N LEU A 72 3.51 -10.54 -2.77
CA LEU A 72 3.60 -10.76 -1.32
C LEU A 72 4.83 -11.61 -0.99
N VAL A 73 5.73 -11.05 -0.20
CA VAL A 73 6.91 -11.74 0.32
C VAL A 73 6.63 -12.13 1.78
N PRO A 74 6.52 -13.43 2.11
CA PRO A 74 6.36 -13.88 3.49
C PRO A 74 7.49 -13.37 4.39
N TRP A 75 7.18 -13.03 5.64
CA TRP A 75 8.19 -12.55 6.58
C TRP A 75 9.12 -13.68 7.07
N ASP A 76 8.56 -14.86 7.29
CA ASP A 76 9.33 -16.04 7.65
C ASP A 76 9.83 -16.75 6.37
N PRO A 77 11.13 -17.06 6.26
CA PRO A 77 11.60 -17.95 5.22
C PRO A 77 10.92 -19.31 5.41
N ILE A 78 10.45 -19.89 4.32
CA ILE A 78 10.00 -21.29 4.30
C ILE A 78 11.25 -22.13 4.64
N VAL A 79 11.34 -22.60 5.89
CA VAL A 79 12.35 -23.57 6.34
C VAL A 79 11.82 -24.97 6.13
#